data_AF-A0A2G1XLF2-F1
#
_entry.id   AF-A0A2G1XLF2-F1
#
_cell.length_a   1.000
_cell.length_b   1.000
_cell.length_c   1.000
_cell.angle_alpha   90.00
_cell.angle_beta   90.00
_cell.angle_gamma   90.00
#
_symmetry.space_group_name_H-M   'P 1'
#
loop_
_entity.id
_entity.type
_entity.pdbx_description
1 polymer ?
#
loop_
_entity_poly.entity_id
_entity_poly.type
_entity_poly.pdbx_seq_one_letter_code
_entity_poly.pdbx_strand_id
1 'polypeptide(L)'
;MISPLRPLARTVTYTRWLHLLLAVVLAAVVALVHPGLGGVGTARGAWLLLTPLPLLAAAGMVPRTRLAEGMQAQLLLFPARGAGREPAFTAAPSASRGDRWRTVLWLVLRYETGLATAFLTLHAPALAVGLVRSSSSPVPVRTPLPWTVEG
;
A
#
# COMPACT_ATOMS: atom_id res chain seq x y z
N MET A 1 -10.06 -27.62 -13.36
CA MET A 1 -10.34 -26.19 -13.61
C MET A 1 -10.01 -25.39 -12.35
N ILE A 2 -8.79 -24.82 -12.25
CA ILE A 2 -8.38 -23.98 -11.09
C ILE A 2 -7.66 -22.70 -11.58
N SER A 3 -8.12 -22.17 -12.71
CA SER A 3 -7.56 -20.98 -13.36
C SER A 3 -7.46 -19.72 -12.47
N PRO A 4 -8.40 -19.42 -11.53
CA PRO A 4 -8.32 -18.17 -10.77
C PRO A 4 -7.25 -18.15 -9.66
N LEU A 5 -6.70 -19.30 -9.24
CA LEU A 5 -5.67 -19.37 -8.17
C LEU A 5 -4.24 -19.25 -8.71
N ARG A 6 -4.06 -19.35 -10.02
CA ARG A 6 -2.75 -19.22 -10.67
C ARG A 6 -1.97 -17.94 -10.29
N PRO A 7 -2.61 -16.76 -10.07
CA PRO A 7 -1.92 -15.58 -9.59
C PRO A 7 -1.36 -15.75 -8.16
N LEU A 8 -2.04 -16.50 -7.29
CA LEU A 8 -1.63 -16.72 -5.89
C LEU A 8 -0.38 -17.60 -5.77
N ALA A 9 -0.06 -18.38 -6.79
CA ALA A 9 1.16 -19.20 -6.82
C ALA A 9 2.40 -18.44 -7.35
N ARG A 10 2.26 -17.19 -7.78
CA ARG A 10 3.37 -16.42 -8.37
C ARG A 10 4.05 -15.55 -7.32
N THR A 11 5.37 -15.68 -7.20
CA THR A 11 6.23 -14.82 -6.35
C THR A 11 6.00 -13.33 -6.61
N VAL A 12 5.77 -12.94 -7.87
CA VAL A 12 5.50 -11.55 -8.27
C VAL A 12 4.27 -10.96 -7.58
N THR A 13 3.26 -11.78 -7.28
CA THR A 13 2.05 -11.34 -6.56
C THR A 13 2.41 -10.93 -5.13
N TYR A 14 3.19 -11.76 -4.44
CA TYR A 14 3.63 -11.49 -3.07
C TYR A 14 4.58 -10.30 -2.98
N THR A 15 5.50 -10.12 -3.93
CA THR A 15 6.41 -8.96 -3.92
C THR A 15 5.67 -7.66 -4.19
N ARG A 16 4.67 -7.66 -5.08
CA ARG A 16 3.79 -6.49 -5.31
C ARG A 16 2.91 -6.20 -4.10
N TRP A 17 2.37 -7.23 -3.47
CA TRP A 17 1.58 -7.09 -2.26
C TRP A 17 2.40 -6.50 -1.12
N LEU A 18 3.59 -7.06 -0.85
CA LEU A 18 4.52 -6.54 0.15
C LEU A 18 4.89 -5.07 -0.13
N HIS A 19 5.11 -4.72 -1.39
CA HIS A 19 5.42 -3.35 -1.78
C HIS A 19 4.28 -2.37 -1.48
N LEU A 20 3.02 -2.78 -1.69
CA LEU A 20 1.87 -1.98 -1.30
C LEU A 20 1.77 -1.87 0.23
N LEU A 21 2.05 -2.95 0.96
CA LEU A 21 2.04 -2.93 2.43
C LEU A 21 3.10 -1.99 3.02
N LEU A 22 4.20 -1.71 2.32
CA LEU A 22 5.21 -0.73 2.79
C LEU A 22 4.66 0.69 2.95
N ALA A 23 3.51 1.03 2.33
CA ALA A 23 2.83 2.31 2.59
C ALA A 23 2.48 2.48 4.08
N VAL A 24 2.18 1.39 4.79
CA VAL A 24 1.90 1.40 6.23
C VAL A 24 3.09 1.89 7.04
N VAL A 25 4.33 1.68 6.57
CA VAL A 25 5.53 2.16 7.28
C VAL A 25 5.51 3.68 7.36
N LEU A 26 5.21 4.37 6.25
CA LEU A 26 5.07 5.82 6.25
C LEU A 26 3.91 6.27 7.14
N ALA A 27 2.76 5.59 7.04
CA ALA A 27 1.60 5.88 7.88
C ALA A 27 1.94 5.74 9.38
N ALA A 28 2.67 4.69 9.76
CA ALA A 28 3.09 4.43 11.13
C ALA A 28 4.09 5.48 11.64
N VAL A 29 5.07 5.87 10.81
CA VAL A 29 6.02 6.94 11.14
C VAL A 29 5.29 8.26 11.39
N VAL A 30 4.32 8.60 10.56
CA VAL A 30 3.50 9.81 10.76
C VAL A 30 2.63 9.67 12.01
N ALA A 31 2.02 8.50 12.21
CA ALA A 31 1.21 8.20 13.39
C ALA A 31 1.99 8.29 14.70
N LEU A 32 3.30 8.01 14.71
CA LEU A 32 4.17 8.21 15.88
C LEU A 32 4.22 9.67 16.33
N VAL A 33 4.06 10.62 15.41
CA VAL A 33 4.04 12.05 15.71
C VAL A 33 2.62 12.53 16.01
N HIS A 34 1.68 12.24 15.12
CA HIS A 34 0.27 12.62 15.26
C HIS A 34 -0.61 11.69 14.42
N PRO A 35 -1.73 11.14 14.95
CA PRO A 35 -2.36 11.39 16.26
C PRO A 35 -1.84 10.51 17.41
N GLY A 36 -0.74 9.78 17.23
CA GLY A 36 -0.27 8.74 18.14
C GLY A 36 -0.76 7.35 17.70
N LEU A 37 0.03 6.30 17.97
CA LEU A 37 -0.33 4.91 17.60
C LEU A 37 -1.65 4.43 18.24
N GLY A 38 -1.97 4.92 19.45
CA GLY A 38 -3.25 4.60 20.11
C GLY A 38 -4.48 5.22 19.44
N GLY A 39 -4.30 6.24 18.59
CA GLY A 39 -5.39 6.92 17.89
C GLY A 39 -5.78 6.29 16.55
N VAL A 40 -5.00 5.33 16.04
CA VAL A 40 -5.14 4.78 14.68
C VAL A 40 -6.49 4.08 14.45
N GLY A 41 -7.03 3.43 15.48
CA GLY A 41 -8.33 2.75 15.42
C GLY A 41 -9.55 3.66 15.57
N THR A 42 -9.36 4.97 15.73
CA THR A 42 -10.46 5.93 15.95
C THR A 42 -10.75 6.74 14.68
N ALA A 43 -11.83 7.54 14.69
CA ALA A 43 -12.09 8.51 13.63
C ALA A 43 -10.93 9.49 13.40
N ARG A 44 -10.11 9.78 14.42
CA ARG A 44 -8.89 10.59 14.25
C ARG A 44 -7.81 9.85 13.44
N GLY A 45 -7.78 8.52 13.46
CA GLY A 45 -6.87 7.72 12.65
C GLY A 45 -7.05 7.96 11.15
N ALA A 46 -8.25 8.35 10.70
CA ALA A 46 -8.51 8.69 9.30
C ALA A 46 -7.66 9.86 8.79
N TRP A 47 -7.15 10.73 9.67
CA TRP A 47 -6.22 11.79 9.29
C TRP A 47 -4.93 11.25 8.69
N LEU A 48 -4.53 10.00 9.00
CA LEU A 48 -3.34 9.38 8.42
C LEU A 48 -3.44 9.20 6.90
N LEU A 49 -4.64 9.22 6.31
CA LEU A 49 -4.81 9.26 4.86
C LEU A 49 -4.24 10.58 4.27
N LEU A 50 -4.45 11.70 4.98
CA LEU A 50 -4.15 13.03 4.46
C LEU A 50 -2.79 13.57 4.94
N THR A 51 -2.40 13.27 6.19
CA THR A 51 -1.20 13.86 6.82
C THR A 51 0.11 13.63 6.05
N PRO A 52 0.36 12.47 5.41
CA PRO A 52 1.59 12.24 4.67
C PRO A 52 1.60 12.88 3.27
N LEU A 53 0.44 13.33 2.75
CA LEU A 53 0.34 13.86 1.39
C LEU A 53 1.26 15.06 1.12
N PRO A 54 1.42 16.05 2.02
CA PRO A 54 2.39 17.13 1.83
C PRO A 54 3.84 16.62 1.76
N LEU A 55 4.20 15.61 2.55
CA LEU A 55 5.53 15.00 2.53
C LEU A 55 5.78 14.26 1.20
N LEU A 56 4.78 13.52 0.72
CA LEU A 56 4.82 12.85 -0.58
C LEU A 56 4.88 13.86 -1.74
N ALA A 57 4.14 14.96 -1.64
CA ALA A 57 4.20 16.05 -2.62
C ALA A 57 5.60 16.70 -2.66
N ALA A 58 6.17 17.00 -1.50
CA ALA A 58 7.53 17.52 -1.39
C ALA A 58 8.54 16.52 -1.98
N ALA A 59 8.41 15.23 -1.65
CA ALA A 59 9.26 14.18 -2.19
C ALA A 59 9.14 14.06 -3.72
N GLY A 60 7.93 14.04 -4.28
CA GLY A 60 7.74 13.91 -5.73
C GLY A 60 8.17 15.15 -6.53
N MET A 61 8.30 16.31 -5.89
CA MET A 61 8.89 17.51 -6.52
C MET A 61 10.42 17.44 -6.65
N VAL A 62 11.08 16.53 -5.92
CA VAL A 62 12.54 16.31 -6.03
C VAL A 62 12.84 15.48 -7.29
N PRO A 63 13.64 15.99 -8.26
CA PRO A 63 13.88 15.31 -9.53
C PRO A 63 14.50 13.91 -9.41
N ARG A 64 15.23 13.66 -8.31
CA ARG A 64 15.85 12.37 -8.00
C ARG A 64 14.85 11.30 -7.57
N THR A 65 13.66 11.67 -7.12
CA THR A 65 12.63 10.71 -6.67
C THR A 65 12.18 9.81 -7.83
N ARG A 66 12.13 10.36 -9.05
CA ARG A 66 11.91 9.59 -10.28
C ARG A 66 12.98 8.52 -10.53
N LEU A 67 14.23 8.76 -10.14
CA LEU A 67 15.31 7.77 -10.25
C LEU A 67 15.07 6.60 -9.30
N ALA A 68 14.75 6.91 -8.04
CA ALA A 68 14.46 5.89 -7.03
C ALA A 68 13.26 5.02 -7.45
N GLU A 69 12.20 5.63 -7.98
CA GLU A 69 11.05 4.89 -8.53
C GLU A 69 11.42 4.02 -9.72
N GLY A 70 12.25 4.53 -10.64
CA GLY A 70 12.74 3.79 -11.79
C GLY A 70 13.55 2.56 -11.39
N MET A 71 14.46 2.71 -10.42
CA MET A 71 15.21 1.59 -9.85
C MET A 71 14.27 0.57 -9.20
N GLN A 72 13.29 1.05 -8.43
CA GLN A 72 12.31 0.19 -7.78
C GLN A 72 11.48 -0.61 -8.80
N ALA A 73 11.07 0.02 -9.90
CA ALA A 73 10.35 -0.63 -10.99
C ALA A 73 11.23 -1.65 -11.73
N GLN A 74 12.51 -1.32 -11.97
CA GLN A 74 13.46 -2.22 -12.61
C GLN A 74 13.71 -3.48 -11.76
N LEU A 75 13.85 -3.34 -10.44
CA LEU A 75 13.98 -4.47 -9.52
C LEU A 75 12.71 -5.33 -9.50
N LEU A 76 11.52 -4.72 -9.56
CA LEU A 76 10.24 -5.44 -9.57
C LEU A 76 9.97 -6.19 -10.88
N LEU A 77 10.34 -5.61 -12.02
CA LEU A 77 10.02 -6.15 -13.35
C LEU A 77 11.13 -7.06 -13.90
N PHE A 78 12.38 -6.85 -13.49
CA PHE A 78 13.54 -7.56 -14.02
C PHE A 78 14.49 -8.09 -12.92
N PRO A 79 13.99 -8.92 -11.98
CA PRO A 79 14.77 -9.39 -10.83
C PRO A 79 15.97 -10.28 -11.18
N ALA A 80 16.09 -10.78 -12.42
CA ALA A 80 17.09 -11.79 -12.82
C ALA A 80 18.22 -11.27 -13.75
N ARG A 81 18.39 -9.96 -13.98
CA ARG A 81 19.46 -9.44 -14.85
C ARG A 81 20.79 -9.20 -14.11
N GLY A 82 21.22 -10.18 -13.32
CA GLY A 82 22.59 -10.23 -12.84
C GLY A 82 23.55 -10.49 -14.01
N ALA A 83 24.60 -9.67 -14.10
CA ALA A 83 25.87 -9.95 -14.79
C ALA A 83 25.95 -9.94 -16.34
N GLY A 84 25.51 -8.86 -17.03
CA GLY A 84 26.18 -8.55 -18.31
C GLY A 84 25.39 -7.90 -19.44
N ARG A 85 24.15 -7.42 -19.23
CA ARG A 85 23.44 -6.65 -20.26
C ARG A 85 23.01 -5.31 -19.70
N GLU A 86 23.40 -4.23 -20.38
CA GLU A 86 23.02 -2.87 -20.00
C GLU A 86 21.50 -2.76 -19.79
N PRO A 87 21.04 -1.99 -18.78
CA PRO A 87 19.62 -1.72 -18.59
C PRO A 87 19.03 -1.14 -19.88
N ALA A 88 17.97 -1.75 -20.42
CA ALA A 88 17.24 -1.20 -21.57
C ALA A 88 16.54 0.15 -21.25
N PHE A 89 16.55 0.57 -19.98
CA PHE A 89 15.98 1.83 -19.51
C PHE A 89 16.95 2.48 -18.51
N THR A 90 17.58 3.57 -18.90
CA THR A 90 18.31 4.46 -17.99
C THR A 90 17.28 5.36 -17.31
N ALA A 91 17.06 5.18 -16.01
CA ALA A 91 16.23 6.11 -15.26
C ALA A 91 16.90 7.49 -15.33
N ALA A 92 16.24 8.46 -15.97
CA ALA A 92 16.70 9.84 -16.05
C ALA A 92 15.99 10.72 -15.02
N PRO A 93 16.65 11.74 -14.45
CA PRO A 93 15.99 12.71 -13.58
C PRO A 93 14.80 13.37 -14.28
N SER A 94 13.81 13.80 -13.50
CA SER A 94 12.63 14.50 -14.04
C SER A 94 13.01 15.82 -14.74
N ALA A 95 12.84 15.90 -16.06
CA ALA A 95 13.22 17.06 -16.86
C ALA A 95 12.16 18.18 -16.87
N SER A 96 10.87 17.82 -16.83
CA SER A 96 9.75 18.77 -16.86
C SER A 96 9.01 18.88 -15.52
N ARG A 97 8.27 19.99 -15.30
CA ARG A 97 7.31 20.11 -14.18
C ARG A 97 6.17 19.10 -14.27
N GLY A 98 5.73 18.76 -15.48
CA GLY A 98 4.68 17.77 -15.72
C GLY A 98 5.08 16.38 -15.22
N ASP A 99 6.33 15.98 -15.45
CA ASP A 99 6.88 14.72 -14.95
C ASP A 99 6.90 14.68 -13.41
N ARG A 100 7.22 15.80 -12.75
CA ARG A 100 7.21 15.90 -11.28
C ARG A 100 5.80 15.76 -10.72
N TRP A 101 4.80 16.40 -11.35
CA TRP A 101 3.41 16.26 -10.93
C TRP A 101 2.89 14.84 -11.10
N ARG A 102 3.30 14.17 -12.18
CA ARG A 102 3.00 12.76 -12.40
C ARG A 102 3.62 11.86 -11.32
N THR A 103 4.86 12.13 -10.91
CA THR A 103 5.51 11.44 -9.79
C THR A 103 4.77 11.69 -8.46
N VAL A 104 4.38 12.93 -8.16
CA VAL A 104 3.58 13.23 -6.96
C VAL A 104 2.26 12.46 -6.97
N LEU A 105 1.50 12.53 -8.06
CA LEU A 105 0.23 11.83 -8.18
C LEU A 105 0.41 10.32 -8.01
N TRP A 106 1.48 9.76 -8.58
CA TRP A 106 1.81 8.35 -8.46
C TRP A 106 2.13 7.95 -7.01
N LEU A 107 2.94 8.74 -6.30
CA LEU A 107 3.27 8.49 -4.89
C LEU A 107 2.02 8.52 -4.00
N VAL A 108 1.15 9.51 -4.20
CA VAL A 108 -0.12 9.63 -3.47
C VAL A 108 -1.02 8.44 -3.74
N LEU A 109 -1.26 8.11 -5.01
CA LEU A 109 -2.11 6.98 -5.39
C LEU A 109 -1.56 5.67 -4.83
N ARG A 110 -0.24 5.47 -4.88
CA ARG A 110 0.42 4.29 -4.33
C ARG A 110 0.23 4.20 -2.81
N TYR A 111 0.39 5.32 -2.11
CA TYR A 111 0.21 5.39 -0.66
C TYR A 111 -1.22 4.98 -0.26
N GLU A 112 -2.23 5.59 -0.87
CA GLU A 112 -3.65 5.30 -0.62
C GLU A 112 -4.00 3.85 -0.95
N THR A 113 -3.53 3.35 -2.10
CA THR A 113 -3.75 1.95 -2.49
C THR A 113 -3.08 1.00 -1.51
N GLY A 114 -1.89 1.34 -1.01
CA GLY A 114 -1.16 0.57 -0.02
C GLY A 114 -1.86 0.49 1.33
N LEU A 115 -2.38 1.62 1.82
CA LEU A 115 -3.23 1.67 3.01
C LEU A 115 -4.50 0.83 2.86
N ALA A 116 -5.22 0.99 1.75
CA ALA A 116 -6.42 0.20 1.47
C ALA A 116 -6.10 -1.30 1.43
N THR A 117 -4.98 -1.67 0.78
CA THR A 117 -4.51 -3.06 0.72
C THR A 117 -4.18 -3.60 2.12
N ALA A 118 -3.54 -2.80 2.97
CA ALA A 118 -3.23 -3.19 4.33
C ALA A 118 -4.48 -3.34 5.20
N PHE A 119 -5.41 -2.39 5.11
CA PHE A 119 -6.70 -2.47 5.78
C PHE A 119 -7.46 -3.74 5.40
N LEU A 120 -7.58 -4.02 4.11
CA LEU A 120 -8.22 -5.25 3.62
C LEU A 120 -7.47 -6.50 4.06
N THR A 121 -6.14 -6.49 4.03
CA THR A 121 -5.30 -7.61 4.50
C THR A 121 -5.58 -7.95 5.97
N LEU A 122 -5.72 -6.92 6.81
CA LEU A 122 -5.94 -7.09 8.24
C LEU A 122 -7.38 -7.50 8.57
N HIS A 123 -8.37 -6.93 7.88
CA HIS A 123 -9.78 -7.11 8.24
C HIS A 123 -10.52 -8.19 7.44
N ALA A 124 -10.11 -8.49 6.20
CA ALA A 124 -10.81 -9.46 5.36
C ALA A 124 -10.92 -10.86 5.99
N PRO A 125 -9.90 -11.42 6.68
CA PRO A 125 -10.03 -12.73 7.32
C PRO A 125 -11.11 -12.75 8.41
N ALA A 126 -11.14 -11.72 9.27
CA ALA A 126 -12.14 -11.61 10.34
C ALA A 126 -13.55 -11.45 9.77
N LEU A 127 -13.71 -10.62 8.73
CA LEU A 127 -14.99 -10.44 8.04
C LEU A 127 -15.47 -11.73 7.35
N ALA A 128 -14.56 -12.45 6.69
CA ALA A 128 -14.88 -13.73 6.05
C ALA A 128 -15.36 -14.77 7.08
N VAL A 129 -14.67 -14.89 8.22
CA VAL A 129 -15.11 -15.77 9.32
C VAL A 129 -16.48 -15.34 9.86
N GLY A 130 -16.71 -14.03 10.04
CA GLY A 130 -18.01 -13.50 10.46
C GLY A 130 -19.14 -13.87 9.49
N LEU A 131 -18.91 -13.70 8.19
CA LEU A 131 -19.87 -14.07 7.13
C LEU A 131 -20.17 -15.57 7.15
N VAL A 132 -19.16 -16.43 7.24
CA VAL A 132 -19.35 -17.89 7.33
C VAL A 132 -20.19 -18.25 8.56
N ARG A 133 -19.84 -17.73 9.74
CA ARG A 133 -20.58 -18.00 10.99
C ARG A 133 -22.04 -17.53 10.92
N SER A 134 -22.28 -16.36 10.31
CA SER A 134 -23.63 -15.82 10.12
C SER A 134 -24.47 -16.70 9.19
N SER A 135 -23.87 -17.26 8.15
CA SER A 135 -24.55 -18.14 7.20
C SER A 135 -24.89 -19.51 7.79
N SER A 136 -24.10 -19.99 8.74
CA SER A 136 -24.27 -21.31 9.36
C SER A 136 -25.15 -21.29 10.63
N SER A 137 -25.51 -20.12 11.15
CA SER A 137 -26.27 -20.00 12.39
C SER A 137 -27.77 -19.74 12.12
N PRO A 138 -28.69 -20.51 12.72
CA PRO A 138 -30.13 -20.22 12.66
C PRO A 138 -30.53 -18.96 13.45
N VAL A 139 -29.67 -18.47 14.34
CA VAL A 139 -29.87 -17.26 15.14
C VAL A 139 -28.98 -16.14 14.58
N PRO A 140 -29.49 -14.92 14.37
CA PRO A 140 -28.68 -13.81 13.90
C PRO A 140 -27.57 -13.48 14.89
N VAL A 141 -26.34 -13.83 14.54
CA VAL A 141 -25.14 -13.48 15.32
C VAL A 141 -24.75 -12.05 14.98
N ARG A 142 -24.87 -11.14 15.95
CA ARG A 142 -24.34 -9.78 15.82
C ARG A 142 -22.83 -9.83 16.05
N THR A 143 -22.05 -9.94 14.97
CA THR A 143 -20.58 -9.82 15.07
C THR A 143 -20.20 -8.35 15.15
N PRO A 144 -19.59 -7.88 16.26
CA PRO A 144 -19.03 -6.54 16.32
C PRO A 144 -17.97 -6.41 15.22
N LEU A 145 -17.93 -5.25 14.56
CA LEU A 145 -16.94 -4.99 13.52
C LEU A 145 -15.56 -4.89 14.18
N PRO A 146 -14.47 -5.31 13.51
CA PRO A 146 -13.15 -5.32 14.13
C PRO A 146 -12.63 -3.92 14.51
N TRP A 147 -13.28 -2.85 14.04
CA TRP A 147 -12.99 -1.46 14.39
C TRP A 147 -14.03 -0.83 15.31
N THR A 148 -15.04 -1.58 15.79
CA THR A 148 -15.91 -1.13 16.89
C THR A 148 -15.29 -1.60 18.19
N VAL A 149 -14.42 -0.77 18.77
CA VAL A 149 -14.04 -0.88 20.19
C VAL A 149 -15.24 -0.40 21.00
N GLU A 150 -15.89 -1.30 21.74
CA GLU A 150 -16.71 -0.89 22.87
C GLU A 150 -15.76 -0.32 23.92
N GLY A 151 -15.88 0.99 24.16
CA GLY A 151 -15.14 1.72 25.18
C GLY A 151 -15.79 1.57 26.54
#